data_AF-A0AAW2DLJ5-F1
#
_entry.id   AF-A0AAW2DLJ5-F1
#
_cell.length_a   1.000
_cell.length_b   1.000
_cell.length_c   1.000
_cell.angle_alpha   90.00
_cell.angle_beta   90.00
_cell.angle_gamma   90.00
#
_symmetry.space_group_name_H-M   'P 1'
#
loop_
_entity.id
_entity.type
_entity.pdbx_description
1 polymer ?
#
loop_
_entity_poly.entity_id
_entity_poly.type
_entity_poly.pdbx_seq_one_letter_code
_entity_poly.pdbx_strand_id
1 'polypeptide(L)' 'MAGWEGAAYDTRIFLDVIRRQSVNFPKPPPRKYYLVDVGYPLRKGYLPPYKGQG' A
#
# COMPACT_ATOMS: atom_id res chain seq x y z
N MET A 1 -13.41 -1.79 19.81
CA MET A 1 -12.85 -1.15 18.60
C MET A 1 -11.35 -1.32 18.65
N ALA A 2 -10.77 -2.29 17.92
CA ALA A 2 -9.34 -2.63 18.00
C ALA A 2 -8.80 -3.15 16.64
N GLY A 3 -9.15 -2.46 15.54
CA GLY A 3 -8.69 -2.82 14.18
C GLY A 3 -7.96 -1.69 13.44
N TRP A 4 -8.20 -0.43 13.84
CA TRP A 4 -7.62 0.75 13.16
C TRP A 4 -6.13 0.95 13.48
N GLU A 5 -5.68 0.52 14.66
CA GLU A 5 -4.29 0.63 15.08
C GLU A 5 -3.37 -0.31 14.29
N GLY A 6 -3.83 -1.53 14.02
CA GLY A 6 -3.14 -2.48 13.14
C GLY A 6 -3.01 -1.95 11.71
N ALA A 7 -4.12 -1.48 11.12
CA ALA A 7 -4.09 -0.89 9.78
C ALA A 7 -3.20 0.36 9.67
N ALA A 8 -3.15 1.19 10.71
CA ALA A 8 -2.26 2.35 10.76
C ALA A 8 -0.78 1.94 10.87
N TYR A 9 -0.49 0.88 11.64
CA TYR A 9 0.86 0.33 11.78
C TYR A 9 1.34 -0.28 10.46
N ASP A 10 0.53 -1.14 9.85
CA ASP A 10 0.83 -1.79 8.58
C ASP A 10 1.07 -0.76 7.47
N THR A 11 0.25 0.28 7.42
CA THR A 11 0.42 1.40 6.48
C THR A 11 1.76 2.11 6.65
N ARG A 12 2.21 2.34 7.90
CA ARG A 12 3.50 2.99 8.17
C ARG A 12 4.65 2.13 7.68
N ILE A 13 4.61 0.82 7.95
CA ILE A 13 5.62 -0.13 7.49
C ILE A 13 5.64 -0.16 5.95
N PHE A 14 4.48 -0.28 5.31
CA PHE A 14 4.37 -0.27 3.85
C PHE A 14 4.97 1.00 3.22
N LEU A 15 4.65 2.18 3.77
CA LEU A 15 5.21 3.44 3.28
C LEU A 15 6.71 3.54 3.46
N ASP A 16 7.25 2.96 4.54
CA ASP A 16 8.67 2.94 4.82
C ASP A 16 9.43 2.03 3.86
N VAL A 17 8.93 0.80 3.61
CA VAL A 17 9.59 -0.16 2.72
C VAL A 17 9.56 0.25 1.24
N ILE A 18 8.48 0.88 0.76
CA ILE A 18 8.45 1.36 -0.63
C ILE A 18 9.37 2.56 -0.86
N ARG A 19 9.72 3.31 0.21
CA ARG A 19 10.62 4.47 0.15
C ARG A 19 12.09 4.05 0.27
N ARG A 20 12.38 3.05 1.10
CA ARG A 20 13.74 2.55 1.32
C ARG A 20 14.15 1.58 0.23
N GLN A 21 14.97 2.05 -0.71
CA GLN A 21 15.52 1.20 -1.77
C GLN A 21 16.35 0.02 -1.22
N SER A 22 16.95 0.18 -0.03
CA SER A 22 17.73 -0.87 0.65
C SER A 22 16.90 -2.08 1.09
N VAL A 23 15.58 -1.94 1.26
CA VAL A 23 14.69 -3.05 1.63
C VAL A 23 14.38 -3.95 0.42
N ASN A 24 14.75 -3.52 -0.79
CA ASN A 24 14.52 -4.23 -2.05
C ASN A 24 13.07 -4.70 -2.23
N PHE A 25 12.11 -3.91 -1.73
CA PHE A 25 10.70 -4.22 -1.85
C PHE A 25 10.30 -4.27 -3.34
N PRO A 26 9.57 -5.31 -3.78
CA PRO A 26 9.23 -5.49 -5.19
C PRO A 26 8.48 -4.29 -5.73
N LYS A 27 8.93 -3.79 -6.88
CA LYS A 27 8.31 -2.67 -7.59
C LYS A 27 7.59 -3.18 -8.82
N PRO A 28 6.41 -2.63 -9.15
CA PRO A 28 5.72 -3.02 -10.36
C PRO A 28 6.57 -2.64 -11.58
N PRO A 29 6.51 -3.44 -12.66
CA PRO A 29 7.12 -3.07 -13.94
C PRO A 29 6.58 -1.73 -14.46
N PRO A 30 7.30 -1.06 -15.37
CA PRO A 30 6.82 0.16 -16.00
C PRO A 30 5.40 0.00 -16.55
N ARG A 31 4.54 0.99 -16.28
CA ARG A 31 3.12 1.02 -16.69
C ARG A 31 2.23 -0.07 -16.08
N LYS A 32 2.68 -0.77 -15.04
CA LYS A 32 1.87 -1.70 -14.24
C LYS A 32 1.66 -1.18 -12.81
N TYR A 33 0.65 -1.73 -12.14
CA TYR A 33 0.30 -1.42 -10.76
C TYR A 33 0.06 -2.72 -9.99
N TYR A 34 0.42 -2.74 -8.71
CA TYR A 34 -0.03 -3.76 -7.77
C TYR A 34 -1.32 -3.30 -7.10
N LEU A 35 -2.28 -4.22 -6.94
CA LEU A 35 -3.43 -3.99 -6.09
C LEU A 35 -3.01 -4.18 -4.63
N VAL A 36 -3.35 -3.21 -3.77
CA VAL A 36 -3.11 -3.27 -2.33
C VAL A 36 -4.43 -3.33 -1.57
N ASP A 37 -4.38 -3.71 -0.29
CA ASP A 37 -5.60 -3.77 0.53
C ASP A 37 -6.20 -2.39 0.78
N VAL A 38 -7.50 -2.39 1.12
CA VAL A 38 -8.34 -1.19 1.31
C VAL A 38 -7.85 -0.21 2.40
N GLY A 39 -6.96 -0.69 3.27
CA GLY A 39 -6.34 0.10 4.34
C GLY A 39 -5.12 0.90 3.90
N TYR A 40 -4.56 0.63 2.72
CA TYR A 40 -3.34 1.27 2.26
C TYR A 40 -3.61 2.51 1.39
N PRO A 41 -2.74 3.53 1.49
CA PRO A 41 -2.88 4.76 0.72
C PRO A 41 -2.53 4.54 -0.76
N LEU A 42 -3.16 5.33 -1.62
CA LEU A 42 -2.80 5.41 -3.05
C LEU A 42 -1.36 5.89 -3.21
N ARG A 43 -0.53 5.10 -3.91
CA ARG A 43 0.87 5.44 -4.21
C ARG A 43 1.22 5.07 -5.65
N LYS A 44 2.24 5.71 -6.21
CA LYS A 44 2.69 5.38 -7.58
C LYS A 44 3.10 3.90 -7.65
N GLY A 45 2.42 3.14 -8.50
CA GLY A 45 2.62 1.69 -8.63
C GLY A 45 1.78 0.82 -7.68
N TYR A 46 1.03 1.40 -6.74
CA TYR A 46 0.23 0.68 -5.76
C TYR A 46 -1.17 1.28 -5.66
N LEU A 47 -2.17 0.51 -6.10
CA LEU A 47 -3.55 0.95 -6.24
C LEU A 47 -4.42 0.25 -5.19
N PRO A 48 -5.05 0.96 -4.25
CA PRO A 48 -6.06 0.35 -3.40
C PRO A 48 -7.28 -0.07 -4.24
N PRO A 49 -8.11 -1.00 -3.75
CA PRO A 49 -9.26 -1.48 -4.49
C PRO A 49 -10.23 -0.32 -4.69
N TYR A 50 -10.91 -0.28 -5.84
CA TYR A 50 -11.96 0.70 -6.05
C TYR A 50 -13.07 0.47 -5.02
N LYS A 51 -13.27 1.45 -4.14
CA LYS A 51 -14.44 1.52 -3.28
C LYS A 51 -15.58 2.00 -4.16
N GLY A 52 -16.23 1.08 -4.87
CA GLY A 52 -17.47 1.40 -5.57
C GLY A 52 -18.46 2.05 -4.63
N GLN A 53 -19.23 3.01 -5.13
CA GLN A 53 -20.43 3.48 -4.42
C GLN A 53 -21.38 2.28 -4.37
N GLY A 54 -21.52 1.70 -3.17
CA GLY A 54 -22.61 0.79 -2.83
C GLY A 54 -23.80 1.56 -2.32
#